data_AF-A0A1A7QYW6-F1
#
_entry.id   AF-A0A1A7QYW6-F1
#
_cell.length_a   1.000
_cell.length_b   1.000
_cell.length_c   1.000
_cell.angle_alpha   90.00
_cell.angle_beta   90.00
_cell.angle_gamma   90.00
#
_symmetry.space_group_name_H-M   'P 1'
#
loop_
_entity.id
_entity.type
_entity.pdbx_description
1 polymer ?
#
loop_
_entity_poly.entity_id
_entity_poly.type
_entity_poly.pdbx_seq_one_letter_code
_entity_poly.pdbx_strand_id
1 'polypeptide(L)'
;MKTKMIKMGLPGMAFLIAIALAFVTDSKASEKEALITGYIFQNGHCVQAPKDCNQIGALTCSYLGFQVYQNKISDTSCSVPMTHRP
;
A
#
# COMPACT_ATOMS: atom_id res chain seq x y z
N MET A 1 8.58 62.23 -6.28
CA MET A 1 8.88 61.13 -5.32
C MET A 1 7.64 60.81 -4.51
N LYS A 2 7.13 59.56 -4.55
CA LYS A 2 6.41 58.87 -3.45
C LYS A 2 5.80 57.53 -3.93
N THR A 3 6.63 56.49 -3.98
CA THR A 3 6.18 55.08 -3.99
C THR A 3 6.49 54.49 -2.62
N LYS A 4 5.53 54.59 -1.69
CA LYS A 4 5.64 54.01 -0.33
C LYS A 4 4.42 53.18 0.06
N MET A 5 3.84 52.44 -0.88
CA MET A 5 2.63 51.62 -0.63
C MET A 5 2.87 50.11 -0.80
N ILE A 6 4.07 49.68 -1.20
CA ILE A 6 4.39 48.25 -1.41
C ILE A 6 5.20 47.68 -0.22
N LYS A 7 4.80 47.98 1.02
CA LYS A 7 5.47 47.42 2.21
C LYS A 7 4.51 46.87 3.27
N MET A 8 3.21 46.89 3.00
CA MET A 8 2.15 46.57 3.96
C MET A 8 1.29 45.38 3.53
N GLY A 9 1.84 44.45 2.74
CA GLY A 9 1.10 43.29 2.25
C GLY A 9 1.90 41.99 2.22
N LEU A 10 3.16 42.01 2.67
CA LEU A 10 4.06 40.87 2.53
C LEU A 10 4.15 39.90 3.75
N PRO A 11 3.70 40.20 4.99
CA PRO A 11 3.84 39.22 6.07
C PRO A 11 2.69 38.19 6.10
N GLY A 12 1.54 38.47 5.50
CA GLY A 12 0.36 37.60 5.55
C GLY A 12 0.39 36.41 4.58
N MET A 13 1.00 36.57 3.40
CA MET A 13 1.08 35.50 2.39
C MET A 13 2.09 34.41 2.76
N ALA A 14 3.13 34.72 3.53
CA ALA A 14 4.14 33.74 3.93
C ALA A 14 3.59 32.67 4.91
N PHE A 15 2.66 33.06 5.78
CA PHE A 15 2.01 32.14 6.73
C PHE A 15 1.13 31.09 6.02
N LEU A 16 0.43 31.48 4.96
CA LEU A 16 -0.44 30.57 4.20
C LEU A 16 0.36 29.54 3.39
N ILE A 17 1.55 29.91 2.90
CA ILE A 17 2.43 29.01 2.13
C ILE A 17 3.06 27.93 3.03
N ALA A 18 3.43 28.28 4.27
CA ALA A 18 4.00 27.32 5.22
C ALA A 18 3.01 26.20 5.62
N ILE A 19 1.73 26.54 5.77
CA ILE A 19 0.68 25.58 6.13
C ILE A 19 0.43 24.61 4.96
N ALA A 20 0.43 25.09 3.71
CA ALA A 20 0.28 24.24 2.52
C ALA A 20 1.42 23.22 2.33
N LEU A 21 2.66 23.57 2.69
CA LEU A 21 3.82 22.68 2.59
C LEU A 21 3.85 21.56 3.65
N ALA A 22 3.20 21.77 4.81
CA ALA A 22 3.09 20.76 5.86
C ALA A 22 2.18 19.57 5.48
N PHE A 23 1.24 19.77 4.55
CA PHE A 23 0.35 18.70 4.05
C PHE A 23 0.92 17.95 2.85
N VAL A 24 2.02 18.42 2.26
CA VAL A 24 2.71 17.71 1.16
C VAL A 24 3.68 16.65 1.70
N THR A 25 4.05 16.70 2.98
CA THR A 25 5.00 15.75 3.59
C THR A 25 4.41 14.39 3.98
N ASP A 26 3.12 14.16 3.77
CA ASP A 26 2.51 12.83 3.86
C ASP A 26 2.34 12.17 2.48
N SER A 27 3.33 12.38 1.61
CA SER A 27 3.67 11.41 0.56
C SER A 27 4.72 10.42 1.07
N LYS A 28 4.69 10.12 2.38
CA LYS A 28 5.11 8.81 2.84
C LYS A 28 4.15 7.88 2.13
N ALA A 29 4.61 7.32 1.01
CA ALA A 29 4.18 6.01 0.61
C ALA A 29 4.15 5.22 1.91
N SER A 30 2.93 5.04 2.43
CA SER A 30 2.63 3.96 3.31
C SER A 30 2.99 2.77 2.45
N GLU A 31 4.26 2.39 2.50
CA GLU A 31 4.67 1.03 2.73
C GLU A 31 3.85 0.61 3.95
N LYS A 32 2.55 0.40 3.71
CA LYS A 32 1.77 -0.59 4.39
C LYS A 32 2.77 -1.71 4.50
N GLU A 33 3.06 -2.12 5.73
CA GLU A 33 3.43 -3.50 5.92
C GLU A 33 2.39 -4.28 5.13
N ALA A 34 2.76 -4.63 3.90
CA ALA A 34 1.80 -5.00 2.91
C ALA A 34 1.40 -6.36 3.43
N LEU A 35 0.20 -6.46 4.02
CA LEU A 35 -0.45 -7.74 4.24
C LEU A 35 -0.21 -8.47 2.94
N ILE A 36 0.68 -9.47 2.97
CA ILE A 36 1.14 -10.15 1.78
C ILE A 36 -0.12 -10.80 1.25
N THR A 37 -0.75 -10.14 0.28
CA THR A 37 -2.05 -10.53 -0.22
C THR A 37 -1.75 -11.74 -1.06
N GLY A 38 -2.01 -12.91 -0.50
CA GLY A 38 -1.76 -14.16 -1.19
C GLY A 38 -2.63 -14.27 -2.43
N TYR A 39 -2.34 -15.26 -3.26
CA TYR A 39 -3.05 -15.55 -4.49
C TYR A 39 -3.67 -16.95 -4.40
N ILE A 40 -4.89 -17.12 -4.90
CA ILE A 40 -5.49 -18.43 -5.10
C ILE A 40 -5.65 -18.70 -6.59
N PHE A 41 -5.59 -19.98 -6.98
CA PHE A 41 -5.90 -20.39 -8.34
C PHE A 41 -7.40 -20.71 -8.45
N GLN A 42 -8.15 -19.84 -9.13
CA GLN A 42 -9.59 -19.96 -9.32
C GLN A 42 -9.95 -19.73 -10.79
N ASN A 43 -10.80 -20.60 -11.35
CA ASN A 43 -11.30 -20.50 -12.73
C ASN A 43 -10.19 -20.41 -13.80
N GLY A 44 -9.03 -21.03 -13.57
CA GLY A 44 -7.90 -20.96 -14.48
C GLY A 44 -6.99 -19.75 -14.26
N HIS A 45 -7.31 -18.89 -13.30
CA HIS A 45 -6.63 -17.63 -13.04
C HIS A 45 -6.10 -17.51 -11.61
N CYS A 46 -4.97 -16.84 -11.46
CA CYS A 46 -4.40 -16.44 -10.18
C CYS A 46 -5.00 -15.11 -9.74
N VAL A 47 -5.88 -15.19 -8.76
CA VAL A 47 -6.62 -14.05 -8.20
C VAL A 47 -6.15 -13.75 -6.78
N GLN A 48 -6.21 -12.48 -6.38
CA GLN A 48 -5.83 -12.08 -5.03
C GLN A 48 -6.81 -12.66 -4.00
N ALA A 49 -6.28 -13.17 -2.90
CA ALA A 49 -7.00 -13.67 -1.76
C ALA A 49 -6.71 -12.77 -0.54
N PRO A 50 -7.72 -12.13 0.05
CA PRO A 50 -7.55 -11.27 1.23
C PRO A 50 -7.44 -12.14 2.49
N LYS A 51 -6.40 -12.99 2.56
CA LYS A 51 -6.15 -13.88 3.68
C LYS A 51 -4.71 -13.72 4.17
N ASP A 52 -4.55 -13.41 5.45
CA ASP A 52 -3.25 -13.44 6.10
C ASP A 52 -2.75 -14.87 6.24
N CYS A 53 -1.70 -15.18 5.48
CA CYS A 53 -0.95 -16.42 5.53
C CYS A 53 0.53 -16.08 5.73
N ASN A 54 1.33 -17.02 6.24
CA ASN A 54 2.78 -16.89 6.27
C ASN A 54 3.43 -18.13 5.66
N GLN A 55 4.74 -18.33 5.83
CA GLN A 55 5.44 -19.54 5.36
C GLN A 55 6.12 -20.29 6.52
N ILE A 56 5.67 -20.04 7.75
CA ILE A 56 6.35 -20.48 8.98
C ILE A 56 5.60 -21.66 9.62
N GLY A 57 4.29 -21.78 9.36
CA GLY A 57 3.47 -22.89 9.86
C GLY A 57 3.66 -24.20 9.08
N ALA A 58 3.13 -25.30 9.62
CA ALA A 58 3.10 -26.62 8.99
C ALA A 58 1.79 -26.91 8.22
N LEU A 59 0.73 -26.17 8.51
CA LEU A 59 -0.59 -26.37 7.90
C LEU A 59 -0.75 -25.49 6.67
N THR A 60 -1.18 -26.07 5.54
CA THR A 60 -1.52 -25.34 4.31
C THR A 60 -2.52 -24.22 4.58
N CYS A 61 -2.20 -23.00 4.14
CA CYS A 61 -3.15 -21.90 4.15
C CYS A 61 -4.15 -22.02 3.00
N SER A 62 -5.44 -22.00 3.33
CA SER A 62 -6.50 -22.02 2.34
C SER A 62 -7.47 -20.85 2.51
N TYR A 63 -8.03 -20.39 1.38
CA TYR A 63 -9.08 -19.39 1.32
C TYR A 63 -10.16 -19.89 0.35
N LEU A 64 -11.41 -19.95 0.83
CA LEU A 64 -12.54 -20.53 0.08
C LEU A 64 -12.30 -21.97 -0.42
N GLY A 65 -11.48 -22.75 0.28
CA GLY A 65 -11.11 -24.11 -0.10
C GLY A 65 -9.94 -24.22 -1.09
N PHE A 66 -9.38 -23.10 -1.55
CA PHE A 66 -8.22 -23.07 -2.45
C PHE A 66 -6.94 -22.76 -1.68
N GLN A 67 -5.83 -23.40 -2.07
CA GLN A 67 -4.50 -23.11 -1.54
C GLN A 67 -4.09 -21.67 -1.83
N VAL A 68 -3.57 -20.98 -0.81
CA VAL A 68 -3.01 -19.63 -0.95
C VAL A 68 -1.52 -19.72 -1.30
N TYR A 69 -1.09 -18.89 -2.23
CA TYR A 69 0.26 -18.78 -2.75
C TYR A 69 0.80 -17.36 -2.54
N GLN A 70 2.10 -17.21 -2.36
CA GLN A 70 2.70 -15.89 -2.15
C GLN A 70 2.80 -15.10 -3.45
N ASN A 71 3.14 -15.77 -4.55
CA ASN A 71 3.51 -15.11 -5.80
C ASN A 71 2.60 -15.54 -6.95
N LYS A 72 2.33 -14.58 -7.84
CA LYS A 72 1.72 -14.81 -9.15
C LYS A 72 2.83 -14.81 -10.20
N ILE A 73 3.18 -15.97 -10.76
CA ILE A 73 4.16 -16.07 -11.86
C ILE A 73 3.53 -15.56 -13.16
N SER A 74 2.29 -15.96 -13.41
CA SER A 74 1.52 -15.55 -14.58
C SER A 74 0.04 -15.49 -14.22
N ASP A 75 -0.79 -15.09 -15.18
CA ASP A 75 -2.23 -15.08 -14.97
C ASP A 75 -2.80 -16.46 -14.63
N THR A 76 -2.14 -17.53 -15.08
CA THR A 76 -2.57 -18.92 -14.90
C THR A 76 -1.65 -19.72 -13.98
N SER A 77 -0.68 -19.08 -13.31
CA SER A 77 0.31 -19.78 -12.48
C SER A 77 0.67 -19.00 -11.22
N CYS A 78 0.43 -19.64 -10.08
CA CYS A 78 0.72 -19.16 -8.75
C CYS A 78 1.83 -20.03 -8.16
N SER A 79 2.75 -19.44 -7.40
CA SER A 79 3.88 -20.15 -6.83
C SER A 79 4.12 -19.79 -5.38
N VAL A 80 4.91 -20.66 -4.74
CA VAL A 80 5.27 -20.53 -3.33
C VAL A 80 4.03 -20.71 -2.43
N PRO A 81 3.66 -21.96 -2.09
CA PRO A 81 2.52 -22.21 -1.23
C PRO A 81 2.73 -21.61 0.15
N MET A 82 1.68 -21.01 0.70
CA MET A 82 1.68 -20.41 2.03
C MET A 82 1.06 -21.37 3.05
N THR A 83 1.44 -21.18 4.31
CA THR A 83 0.97 -21.92 5.48
C THR A 83 0.22 -20.99 6.45
N HIS A 84 -0.58 -21.59 7.34
CA HIS A 84 -1.29 -20.85 8.37
C HIS A 84 -0.28 -20.15 9.27
N ARG A 85 -0.59 -18.89 9.60
CA ARG A 85 0.09 -18.21 10.70
C ARG A 85 -0.23 -18.96 12.00
N PRO A 86 0.78 -19.35 12.80
CA PRO A 86 0.56 -19.97 14.11
C PRO A 86 -0.16 -19.03 15.08
#